data_AF-A0A353HRG8-F1
#
_entry.id   AF-A0A353HRG8-F1
#
_cell.length_a   1.000
_cell.length_b   1.000
_cell.length_c   1.000
_cell.angle_alpha   90.00
_cell.angle_beta   90.00
_cell.angle_gamma   90.00
#
_symmetry.space_group_name_H-M   'P 1'
#
loop_
_entity.id
_entity.type
_entity.pdbx_description
1 polymer ?
#
loop_
_entity_poly.entity_id
_entity_poly.type
_entity_poly.pdbx_seq_one_letter_code
_entity_poly.pdbx_strand_id
1 'polypeptide(L)'
;MSSLPLSLQPLRQRVFLVTGAMLLVAIACMLYAGMTGSIEVKLAEVPAALRQLAEGRPQTLAASLLELRAGRATVAFVTGAALALAGVLMQALLRNPLADPYILGISAGASVGALAALMLMAAVATVELAAVGGAIVVSLLLYALARQDL
;
A
#
# COMPACT_ATOMS: atom_id res chain seq x y z
N MET A 1 -3.48 -27.34 22.35
CA MET A 1 -3.32 -26.93 20.93
C MET A 1 -2.31 -27.81 20.17
N SER A 2 -2.02 -29.00 20.71
CA SER A 2 -1.50 -30.20 20.03
C SER A 2 -2.72 -31.00 19.56
N SER A 3 -2.84 -31.59 18.38
CA SER A 3 -1.88 -32.11 17.43
C SER A 3 -2.51 -32.06 16.03
N LEU A 4 -1.97 -31.23 15.13
CA LEU A 4 -2.27 -31.32 13.70
C LEU A 4 -1.75 -32.66 13.15
N PRO A 5 -2.46 -33.32 12.22
CA PRO A 5 -2.01 -34.57 11.61
C PRO A 5 -0.63 -34.42 10.98
N LEU A 6 0.22 -35.45 11.12
CA LEU A 6 1.64 -35.46 10.70
C LEU A 6 1.86 -35.06 9.22
N SER A 7 0.85 -35.23 8.36
CA SER A 7 0.88 -34.85 6.95
C SER A 7 0.93 -33.33 6.68
N LEU A 8 0.51 -32.48 7.62
CA LEU A 8 0.44 -31.02 7.44
C LEU A 8 1.64 -30.25 8.02
N GLN A 9 2.54 -30.95 8.71
CA GLN A 9 3.74 -30.34 9.30
C GLN A 9 4.66 -29.63 8.27
N PRO A 10 4.96 -30.20 7.09
CA PRO A 10 5.81 -29.51 6.12
C PRO A 10 5.14 -28.27 5.51
N LEU A 11 3.81 -28.28 5.36
CA LEU A 11 3.06 -27.12 4.86
C LEU A 11 3.06 -25.99 5.88
N ARG A 12 2.86 -26.31 7.18
CA ARG A 12 2.94 -25.33 8.26
C ARG A 12 4.32 -24.69 8.34
N GLN A 13 5.39 -25.48 8.27
CA GLN A 13 6.76 -24.97 8.27
C GLN A 13 7.03 -24.05 7.08
N ARG A 14 6.57 -24.40 5.87
CA ARG A 14 6.70 -23.56 4.68
C ARG A 14 5.96 -22.23 4.83
N VAL A 15 4.72 -22.25 5.33
CA VAL A 15 3.94 -21.02 5.57
C VAL A 15 4.67 -20.12 6.56
N PHE A 16 5.10 -20.64 7.71
CA PHE A 16 5.84 -19.84 8.69
C PHE A 16 7.14 -19.27 8.13
N LEU A 17 7.89 -20.06 7.36
CA LEU A 17 9.16 -19.63 6.76
C LEU A 17 8.91 -18.53 5.72
N VAL A 18 7.95 -18.71 4.82
CA VAL A 18 7.62 -17.72 3.77
C VAL A 18 7.10 -16.43 4.39
N THR A 19 6.15 -16.50 5.35
CA THR A 19 5.63 -15.31 6.02
C THR A 19 6.72 -14.60 6.82
N GLY A 20 7.56 -15.34 7.55
CA GLY A 20 8.70 -14.79 8.26
C GLY A 20 9.70 -14.10 7.33
N ALA A 21 10.04 -14.71 6.21
CA ALA A 21 10.92 -14.14 5.20
C ALA A 21 10.33 -12.86 4.59
N MET A 22 9.04 -12.85 4.23
CA MET A 22 8.36 -11.66 3.70
C MET A 22 8.31 -10.51 4.71
N LEU A 23 8.09 -10.80 6.00
CA LEU A 23 8.14 -9.79 7.06
C LEU A 23 9.54 -9.20 7.21
N LEU A 24 10.57 -10.04 7.19
CA LEU A 24 11.96 -9.57 7.25
C LEU A 24 12.32 -8.69 6.05
N VAL A 25 11.91 -9.10 4.84
CA VAL A 25 12.10 -8.31 3.61
C VAL A 25 11.36 -6.98 3.72
N ALA A 26 10.12 -6.97 4.21
CA ALA A 26 9.35 -5.74 4.42
C ALA A 26 10.05 -4.77 5.39
N ILE A 27 10.56 -5.27 6.51
CA ILE A 27 11.32 -4.47 7.48
C ILE A 27 12.61 -3.94 6.84
N ALA A 28 13.35 -4.78 6.12
CA ALA A 28 14.57 -4.36 5.43
C ALA A 28 14.29 -3.26 4.39
N CYS A 29 13.21 -3.38 3.61
CA CYS A 29 12.77 -2.35 2.66
C CYS A 29 12.39 -1.04 3.35
N MET A 30 11.70 -1.09 4.49
CA MET A 30 11.36 0.12 5.26
C MET A 30 12.60 0.83 5.80
N LEU A 31 13.57 0.07 6.34
CA LEU A 31 14.85 0.62 6.79
C LEU A 31 15.63 1.24 5.63
N TYR A 32 15.72 0.51 4.50
CA TYR A 32 16.39 0.98 3.30
C TYR A 32 15.76 2.28 2.77
N ALA A 33 14.43 2.35 2.70
CA ALA A 33 13.71 3.55 2.27
C ALA A 33 14.00 4.77 3.16
N GLY A 34 14.20 4.58 4.47
CA GLY A 34 14.61 5.65 5.39
C GLY A 34 16.04 6.16 5.13
N MET A 35 16.94 5.27 4.73
CA MET A 35 18.35 5.60 4.48
C MET A 35 18.57 6.25 3.11
N THR A 36 17.79 5.89 2.10
CA THR A 36 17.92 6.42 0.73
C THR A 36 17.23 7.78 0.54
N GLY A 37 17.88 8.71 -0.15
CA GLY A 37 17.24 9.93 -0.66
C GLY A 37 18.22 10.90 -1.31
N SER A 38 17.72 11.96 -1.93
CA SER A 38 18.55 12.96 -2.64
C SER A 38 19.53 13.72 -1.74
N ILE A 39 19.27 13.77 -0.44
CA ILE A 39 20.16 14.38 0.56
C ILE A 39 20.63 13.26 1.49
N GLU A 40 21.94 13.04 1.54
CA GLU A 40 22.52 12.04 2.42
C GLU A 40 22.37 12.47 3.89
N VAL A 41 21.75 11.62 4.70
CA VAL A 41 21.67 11.82 6.15
C VAL A 41 22.83 11.06 6.77
N LYS A 42 23.75 11.76 7.43
CA LYS A 42 24.89 11.12 8.09
C LYS A 42 24.38 10.15 9.16
N LEU A 43 24.93 8.94 9.21
CA LEU A 43 24.53 7.91 10.19
C LEU A 43 24.64 8.39 11.64
N ALA A 44 25.57 9.30 11.93
CA ALA A 44 25.74 9.88 13.25
C ALA A 44 24.56 10.75 13.71
N GLU A 45 23.79 11.31 12.78
CA GLU A 45 22.66 12.20 13.07
C GLU A 45 21.34 11.43 13.23
N VAL A 46 21.27 10.19 12.75
CA VAL A 46 20.07 9.34 12.78
C VAL A 46 19.54 9.09 14.20
N PRO A 47 20.35 8.79 15.23
CA PRO A 47 19.83 8.58 16.58
C PRO A 47 19.19 9.82 17.18
N ALA A 48 19.80 11.00 16.94
CA ALA A 48 19.26 12.27 17.40
C ALA A 48 17.97 12.64 16.64
N ALA A 49 17.96 12.41 15.32
CA ALA A 49 16.78 12.62 14.49
C ALA A 49 15.61 11.71 14.90
N LEU A 50 15.87 10.43 15.20
CA LEU A 50 14.87 9.49 15.69
C LEU A 50 14.28 9.91 17.05
N ARG A 51 15.11 10.41 17.97
CA ARG A 51 14.63 10.94 19.25
C ARG A 51 13.74 12.17 19.04
N GLN A 52 14.15 13.11 18.21
CA GLN A 52 13.34 14.29 17.88
C GLN A 52 12.00 13.94 17.22
N LEU A 53 11.99 12.92 16.36
CA LEU A 53 10.77 12.40 15.75
C LEU A 53 9.84 11.77 16.79
N ALA A 54 10.38 10.99 17.72
CA ALA A 54 9.60 10.40 18.82
C ALA A 54 9.00 11.47 19.76
N GLU A 55 9.69 12.60 19.93
CA GLU A 55 9.21 13.76 20.68
C GLU A 55 8.23 14.65 19.88
N GLY A 56 7.99 14.35 18.60
CA GLY A 56 7.10 15.11 17.72
C GLY A 56 7.61 16.51 17.39
N ARG A 57 8.93 16.74 17.50
CA ARG A 57 9.58 18.05 17.29
C ARG A 57 10.78 17.91 16.35
N PRO A 58 10.56 17.71 15.04
CA PRO A 58 11.62 17.65 14.05
C PRO A 58 12.24 19.04 13.84
N GLN A 59 13.26 19.37 14.64
CA GLN A 59 13.93 20.67 14.58
C GLN A 59 15.11 20.69 13.60
N THR A 60 15.62 19.52 13.25
CA THR A 60 16.76 19.36 12.33
C THR A 60 16.30 18.93 10.95
N LEU A 61 17.06 19.32 9.91
CA LEU A 61 16.81 18.86 8.53
C LEU A 61 16.80 17.32 8.45
N ALA A 62 17.69 16.64 9.19
CA ALA A 62 17.74 15.19 9.27
C ALA A 62 16.42 14.60 9.83
N ALA A 63 15.84 15.19 10.88
CA ALA A 63 14.57 14.74 11.44
C ALA A 63 13.39 14.96 10.48
N SER A 64 13.29 16.13 9.83
CA SER A 64 12.22 16.40 8.85
C SER A 64 12.33 15.49 7.62
N LEU A 65 13.54 15.22 7.13
CA LEU A 65 13.75 14.26 6.04
C LEU A 65 13.36 12.85 6.44
N LEU A 66 13.71 12.43 7.66
CA LEU A 66 13.37 11.11 8.17
C LEU A 66 11.85 10.95 8.35
N GLU A 67 11.16 11.97 8.85
CA GLU A 67 9.69 12.01 8.95
C GLU A 67 9.04 11.85 7.57
N LEU A 68 9.48 12.64 6.57
CA LEU A 68 8.96 12.56 5.21
C LEU A 68 9.20 11.19 4.58
N ARG A 69 10.40 10.62 4.73
CA ARG A 69 10.74 9.29 4.21
C ARG A 69 9.94 8.20 4.91
N ALA A 70 9.79 8.27 6.23
CA ALA A 70 8.99 7.34 7.00
C ALA A 70 7.53 7.39 6.55
N GLY A 71 6.94 8.59 6.41
CA GLY A 71 5.58 8.76 5.91
C GLY A 71 5.39 8.21 4.49
N ARG A 72 6.35 8.41 3.58
CA ARG A 72 6.30 7.82 2.24
C ARG A 72 6.41 6.30 2.26
N ALA A 73 7.30 5.75 3.09
CA ALA A 73 7.50 4.31 3.22
C ALA A 73 6.25 3.62 3.80
N THR A 74 5.60 4.21 4.80
CA THR A 74 4.36 3.67 5.39
C THR A 74 3.21 3.70 4.39
N VAL A 75 3.01 4.80 3.68
CA VAL A 75 1.99 4.88 2.62
C VAL A 75 2.26 3.85 1.54
N ALA A 76 3.49 3.73 1.03
CA ALA A 76 3.84 2.72 0.03
C ALA A 76 3.59 1.28 0.51
N PHE A 77 3.92 0.98 1.77
CA PHE A 77 3.67 -0.33 2.37
C PHE A 77 2.17 -0.63 2.47
N VAL A 78 1.37 0.31 2.98
CA VAL A 78 -0.08 0.14 3.13
C VAL A 78 -0.76 0.02 1.77
N THR A 79 -0.39 0.86 0.79
CA THR A 79 -0.90 0.77 -0.57
C THR A 79 -0.55 -0.57 -1.22
N GLY A 80 0.70 -1.04 -1.09
CA GLY A 80 1.11 -2.35 -1.60
C GLY A 80 0.35 -3.51 -0.96
N ALA A 81 0.12 -3.45 0.36
CA ALA A 81 -0.68 -4.44 1.07
C ALA A 81 -2.16 -4.44 0.61
N ALA A 82 -2.74 -3.25 0.40
CA ALA A 82 -4.10 -3.12 -0.12
C ALA A 82 -4.23 -3.68 -1.54
N LEU A 83 -3.25 -3.42 -2.42
CA LEU A 83 -3.21 -3.98 -3.77
C LEU A 83 -3.05 -5.51 -3.77
N ALA A 84 -2.18 -6.04 -2.92
CA ALA A 84 -2.02 -7.49 -2.76
C ALA A 84 -3.33 -8.16 -2.28
N LEU A 85 -4.01 -7.55 -1.30
CA LEU A 85 -5.31 -8.01 -0.82
C LEU A 85 -6.37 -7.96 -1.92
N ALA A 86 -6.47 -6.85 -2.65
CA ALA A 86 -7.41 -6.70 -3.77
C ALA A 86 -7.16 -7.76 -4.86
N GLY A 87 -5.89 -8.04 -5.18
CA GLY A 87 -5.50 -9.11 -6.11
C GLY A 87 -5.97 -10.49 -5.64
N VAL A 88 -5.67 -10.86 -4.39
CA VAL A 88 -6.10 -12.16 -3.84
C VAL A 88 -7.62 -12.29 -3.79
N LEU A 89 -8.34 -11.23 -3.39
CA LEU A 89 -9.80 -11.23 -3.39
C LEU A 89 -10.36 -11.41 -4.80
N MET A 90 -9.80 -10.72 -5.80
CA MET A 90 -10.22 -10.84 -7.19
C MET A 90 -9.98 -12.26 -7.74
N GLN A 91 -8.78 -12.79 -7.49
CA GLN A 91 -8.42 -14.16 -7.89
C GLN A 91 -9.34 -15.21 -7.26
N ALA A 92 -9.74 -15.01 -5.99
CA ALA A 92 -10.67 -15.90 -5.29
C ALA A 92 -12.11 -15.79 -5.82
N LEU A 93 -12.60 -14.57 -6.06
CA LEU A 93 -13.94 -14.32 -6.59
C LEU A 93 -14.12 -14.89 -8.00
N LEU A 94 -13.16 -14.62 -8.88
CA LEU A 94 -13.21 -15.08 -10.27
C LEU A 94 -12.69 -16.52 -10.44
N ARG A 95 -12.13 -17.11 -9.37
CA ARG A 95 -11.45 -18.42 -9.40
C ARG A 95 -10.43 -18.51 -10.54
N ASN A 96 -9.79 -17.38 -10.84
CA ASN A 96 -8.86 -17.23 -11.93
C ASN A 96 -7.55 -16.64 -11.40
N PRO A 97 -6.44 -17.41 -11.37
CA PRO A 97 -5.17 -16.95 -10.84
C PRO A 97 -4.54 -15.81 -11.67
N LEU A 98 -5.03 -15.55 -12.89
CA LEU A 98 -4.59 -14.46 -13.76
C LEU A 98 -5.44 -13.19 -13.61
N ALA A 99 -6.46 -13.20 -12.75
CA ALA A 99 -7.31 -12.04 -12.57
C ALA A 99 -6.59 -10.92 -11.81
N ASP A 100 -6.73 -9.70 -12.31
CA ASP A 100 -6.17 -8.48 -11.73
C ASP A 100 -7.29 -7.43 -11.57
N PRO A 101 -7.47 -6.82 -10.37
CA PRO A 101 -8.45 -5.75 -10.16
C PRO A 101 -8.30 -4.56 -11.13
N TYR A 102 -7.11 -4.32 -11.70
CA TYR A 102 -6.92 -3.23 -12.67
C TYR A 102 -7.73 -3.42 -13.97
N ILE A 103 -8.08 -4.66 -14.34
CA ILE A 103 -8.83 -4.96 -15.58
C ILE A 103 -10.28 -4.48 -15.52
N LEU A 104 -10.85 -4.26 -14.32
CA LEU A 104 -12.22 -3.79 -14.13
C LEU A 104 -12.39 -2.28 -14.38
N GLY A 105 -11.35 -1.55 -14.80
CA GLY A 105 -11.45 -0.12 -15.09
C GLY A 105 -11.62 0.78 -13.86
N ILE A 106 -11.60 0.23 -12.63
CA ILE A 106 -11.69 0.99 -11.38
C ILE A 106 -10.56 2.03 -11.30
N SER A 107 -9.34 1.63 -11.68
CA SER A 107 -8.20 2.55 -11.75
C SER A 107 -8.38 3.64 -12.82
N ALA A 108 -8.97 3.30 -13.97
CA ALA A 108 -9.26 4.29 -15.01
C ALA A 108 -10.32 5.29 -14.54
N GLY A 109 -11.35 4.82 -13.82
CA GLY A 109 -12.33 5.69 -13.15
C GLY A 109 -11.69 6.66 -12.18
N ALA A 110 -10.78 6.18 -11.34
CA ALA A 110 -10.02 7.06 -10.44
C ALA A 110 -9.18 8.10 -11.19
N SER A 111 -8.48 7.69 -12.25
CA SER A 111 -7.69 8.61 -13.08
C SER A 111 -8.54 9.68 -13.75
N VAL A 112 -9.72 9.32 -14.27
CA VAL A 112 -10.67 10.27 -14.86
C VAL A 112 -11.18 11.26 -13.81
N GLY A 113 -11.54 10.78 -12.61
CA GLY A 113 -11.98 11.63 -11.51
C GLY A 113 -10.91 12.63 -11.06
N ALA A 114 -9.67 12.15 -10.85
CA ALA A 114 -8.54 13.02 -10.54
C ALA A 114 -8.27 14.04 -11.65
N LEU A 115 -8.24 13.60 -12.91
CA LEU A 115 -7.97 14.47 -14.06
C LEU A 115 -9.05 15.55 -14.20
N ALA A 116 -10.32 15.21 -14.02
CA ALA A 116 -11.41 16.19 -14.04
C ALA A 116 -11.24 17.25 -12.96
N ALA A 117 -10.89 16.86 -11.73
CA ALA A 117 -10.62 17.81 -10.64
C ALA A 117 -9.41 18.71 -10.94
N LEU A 118 -8.34 18.14 -11.53
CA LEU A 118 -7.16 18.92 -11.95
C LEU A 118 -7.50 19.94 -13.05
N MET A 119 -8.31 19.56 -14.04
CA MET A 119 -8.76 20.48 -15.10
C MET A 119 -9.63 21.61 -14.57
N LEU A 120 -10.34 21.38 -13.47
CA LEU A 120 -11.13 22.39 -12.76
C LEU A 120 -10.31 23.23 -11.76
N MET A 121 -8.98 23.05 -11.73
CA MET A 121 -8.06 23.72 -10.79
C MET A 121 -8.47 23.53 -9.32
N ALA A 122 -8.98 22.34 -9.00
CA ALA A 122 -9.45 22.04 -7.65
C ALA A 122 -8.27 21.87 -6.66
N ALA A 123 -8.55 22.00 -5.36
CA ALA A 123 -7.56 21.82 -4.31
C ALA A 123 -7.04 20.37 -4.25
N VAL A 124 -5.85 20.14 -3.70
CA VAL A 124 -5.24 18.80 -3.62
C VAL A 124 -6.17 17.78 -2.95
N ALA A 125 -6.79 18.15 -1.82
CA ALA A 125 -7.73 17.27 -1.12
C ALA A 125 -8.94 16.88 -1.99
N THR A 126 -9.40 17.80 -2.85
CA THR A 126 -10.53 17.51 -3.76
C THR A 126 -10.13 16.62 -4.92
N VAL A 127 -8.86 16.62 -5.35
CA VAL A 127 -8.36 15.70 -6.38
C VAL A 127 -8.38 14.26 -5.87
N GLU A 128 -7.94 14.05 -4.62
CA GLU A 128 -7.97 12.73 -3.98
C GLU A 128 -9.41 12.20 -3.83
N LEU A 129 -10.33 13.06 -3.35
CA LEU A 129 -11.75 12.71 -3.25
C LEU A 129 -12.39 12.44 -4.60
N ALA A 130 -12.05 13.21 -5.64
CA ALA A 130 -12.55 12.98 -6.99
C ALA A 130 -12.03 11.67 -7.58
N ALA A 131 -10.77 11.30 -7.30
CA ALA A 131 -10.23 10.00 -7.68
C ALA A 131 -11.01 8.85 -7.03
N VAL A 132 -11.26 8.94 -5.72
CA VAL A 132 -12.06 7.95 -5.00
C VAL A 132 -13.50 7.90 -5.56
N GLY A 133 -14.11 9.06 -5.81
CA GLY A 133 -15.43 9.17 -6.42
C GLY A 133 -15.50 8.50 -7.79
N GLY A 134 -14.51 8.74 -8.65
CA GLY A 134 -14.41 8.11 -9.97
C GLY A 134 -14.29 6.59 -9.91
N ALA A 135 -13.49 6.05 -8.99
CA ALA A 135 -13.40 4.60 -8.75
C ALA A 135 -14.74 4.01 -8.26
N ILE A 136 -15.43 4.70 -7.34
CA ILE A 136 -16.73 4.27 -6.81
C ILE A 136 -17.77 4.25 -7.92
N VAL A 137 -17.84 5.30 -8.75
CA VAL A 137 -18.78 5.37 -9.87
C VAL A 137 -18.59 4.20 -10.82
N VAL A 138 -17.35 3.92 -11.25
CA VAL A 138 -17.08 2.77 -12.14
C VAL A 138 -17.44 1.44 -11.46
N SER A 139 -17.12 1.28 -10.18
CA SER A 139 -17.46 0.05 -9.44
C SER A 139 -18.96 -0.16 -9.34
N LEU A 140 -19.74 0.90 -9.10
CA LEU A 140 -21.20 0.86 -9.06
C LEU A 140 -21.81 0.56 -10.44
N LEU A 141 -21.25 1.14 -11.50
CA LEU A 141 -21.69 0.86 -12.88
C LEU A 141 -21.48 -0.62 -13.24
N LEU A 142 -20.32 -1.19 -12.91
CA LEU A 142 -20.06 -2.61 -13.11
C LEU A 142 -21.00 -3.49 -12.30
N TYR A 143 -21.25 -3.15 -11.04
CA TYR A 143 -22.20 -3.88 -10.21
C TYR A 143 -23.61 -3.83 -10.79
N ALA A 144 -24.06 -2.67 -11.28
CA ALA A 144 -25.36 -2.52 -11.91
C ALA A 144 -25.48 -3.34 -13.21
N LEU A 145 -24.44 -3.34 -14.04
CA LEU A 145 -24.40 -4.11 -15.29
C LEU A 145 -24.42 -5.62 -15.01
N ALA A 146 -23.56 -6.10 -14.11
CA ALA A 146 -23.51 -7.51 -13.72
C ALA A 146 -24.84 -8.01 -13.12
N ARG A 147 -25.64 -7.12 -12.54
CA ARG A 147 -26.97 -7.45 -12.00
C ARG A 147 -28.06 -7.56 -13.08
N GLN A 148 -27.86 -6.98 -14.26
CA GLN A 148 -28.79 -7.12 -15.38
C GLN A 148 -28.63 -8.48 -16.09
N ASP A 149 -27.46 -9.08 -15.99
CA ASP A 149 -27.13 -10.36 -16.60
C ASP A 149 -27.50 -11.58 -15.71
N LEU A 150 -28.08 -11.34 -14.52
CA LEU A 150 -28.59 -12.34 -13.57
C LEU A 150 -30.13 -12.43 -13.62
#